data_AF-A0A6B3FAU7-F1
#
_entry.id   AF-A0A6B3FAU7-F1
#
_cell.length_a   1.000
_cell.length_b   1.000
_cell.length_c   1.000
_cell.angle_alpha   90.00
_cell.angle_beta   90.00
_cell.angle_gamma   90.00
#
_symmetry.space_group_name_H-M   'P 1'
#
loop_
_entity.id
_entity.type
_entity.pdbx_description
1 polymer ?
#
loop_
_entity_poly.entity_id
_entity_poly.type
_entity_poly.pdbx_seq_one_letter_code
_entity_poly.pdbx_strand_id
1 'polypeptide(L)'
;RLRGLHGRQVGAARALLATLGDVPPPGLAEEYALCLCAAASEDLPVSERRALTDRATAVLGGLTTPARHPAIGVLWSLAGGPREWGDETAGWQLGGTPWARSLLLLGTGLLESEAGRPVAAEATYREALRGFRALGDRWGIANTLDRLAYAADLSGRRAEALAMLDEA
;
A
#
# COMPACT_ATOMS: atom_id res chain seq x y z
N ARG A 1 -19.26 13.03 2.87
CA ARG A 1 -18.78 12.86 1.47
C ARG A 1 -17.73 13.94 1.15
N LEU A 2 -16.45 13.66 1.39
CA LEU A 2 -15.32 14.58 1.13
C LEU A 2 -14.88 14.50 -0.34
N ARG A 3 -15.71 14.97 -1.28
CA ARG A 3 -15.42 14.93 -2.74
C ARG A 3 -14.47 16.04 -3.24
N GLY A 4 -14.05 16.98 -2.39
CA GLY A 4 -13.45 18.25 -2.84
C GLY A 4 -11.98 18.20 -3.29
N LEU A 5 -11.19 17.24 -2.80
CA LEU A 5 -9.75 17.12 -3.12
C LEU A 5 -9.45 15.88 -3.97
N HIS A 6 -10.03 14.74 -3.62
CA HIS A 6 -9.77 13.47 -4.31
C HIS A 6 -10.26 13.47 -5.76
N GLY A 7 -11.46 14.01 -6.04
CA GLY A 7 -12.00 14.06 -7.41
C GLY A 7 -11.21 14.98 -8.36
N ARG A 8 -10.61 16.05 -7.83
CA ARG A 8 -9.74 16.96 -8.62
C ARG A 8 -8.41 16.29 -8.98
N GLN A 9 -7.85 15.48 -8.08
CA GLN A 9 -6.62 14.72 -8.33
C GLN A 9 -6.82 13.64 -9.40
N VAL A 10 -7.94 12.90 -9.36
CA VAL A 10 -8.26 11.86 -10.36
C VAL A 10 -8.37 12.47 -11.77
N GLY A 11 -9.09 13.58 -11.91
CA GLY A 11 -9.27 14.26 -13.21
C GLY A 11 -7.96 14.76 -13.80
N ALA A 12 -7.11 15.38 -12.98
CA ALA A 12 -5.80 15.86 -13.41
C ALA A 12 -4.86 14.72 -13.81
N ALA A 13 -4.83 13.63 -13.03
CA ALA A 13 -4.02 12.45 -13.35
C ALA A 13 -4.41 11.85 -14.71
N ARG A 14 -5.71 11.73 -15.00
CA ARG A 14 -6.19 11.20 -16.29
C ARG A 14 -5.84 12.09 -17.47
N ALA A 15 -6.01 13.41 -17.34
CA ALA A 15 -5.66 14.35 -18.39
C ALA A 15 -4.16 14.27 -18.72
N LEU A 16 -3.33 14.14 -17.68
CA LEU A 16 -1.89 13.97 -17.85
C LEU A 16 -1.54 12.64 -18.53
N LEU A 17 -2.12 11.52 -18.10
CA LEU A 17 -1.90 10.21 -18.70
C LEU A 17 -2.32 10.16 -20.18
N ALA A 18 -3.45 10.80 -20.53
CA ALA A 18 -3.91 10.91 -21.91
C ALA A 18 -2.93 11.70 -22.80
N THR A 19 -2.16 12.63 -22.22
CA THR A 19 -1.15 13.42 -22.92
C THR A 19 0.17 12.65 -23.06
N LEU A 20 0.57 11.91 -22.02
CA LEU A 20 1.84 11.19 -21.98
C LEU A 20 1.81 9.85 -22.73
N GLY A 21 0.64 9.22 -22.86
CA GLY A 21 0.48 7.93 -23.53
C GLY A 21 1.07 6.77 -22.74
N ASP A 22 1.59 5.76 -23.47
CA ASP A 22 1.94 4.45 -22.87
C ASP A 22 3.37 4.29 -22.35
N VAL A 23 4.22 5.32 -22.49
CA VAL A 23 5.63 5.24 -22.10
C VAL A 23 5.91 6.24 -20.97
N PRO A 24 6.53 5.81 -19.84
CA PRO A 24 6.91 6.74 -18.78
C PRO A 24 7.98 7.72 -19.29
N PRO A 25 7.87 9.03 -18.98
CA PRO A 25 8.90 10.00 -19.36
C PRO A 25 10.27 9.65 -18.74
N PRO A 26 11.39 9.98 -19.41
CA PRO A 26 12.72 9.68 -18.89
C PRO A 26 12.94 10.23 -17.48
N GLY A 27 13.37 9.36 -16.55
CA GLY A 27 13.65 9.72 -15.15
C GLY A 27 12.41 9.88 -14.24
N LEU A 28 11.20 9.78 -14.80
CA LEU A 28 9.93 10.01 -14.09
C LEU A 28 9.06 8.75 -13.96
N ALA A 29 9.69 7.56 -13.92
CA ALA A 29 8.97 6.29 -13.84
C ALA A 29 8.10 6.19 -12.57
N GLU A 30 8.60 6.67 -11.42
CA GLU A 30 7.87 6.66 -10.16
C GLU A 30 6.67 7.63 -10.19
N GLU A 31 6.87 8.86 -10.66
CA GLU A 31 5.82 9.87 -10.77
C GLU A 31 4.74 9.46 -11.79
N TYR A 32 5.16 8.76 -12.85
CA TYR A 32 4.27 8.16 -13.82
C TYR A 32 3.40 7.06 -13.19
N ALA A 33 4.00 6.13 -12.44
CA ALA A 33 3.28 5.08 -11.72
C ALA A 33 2.34 5.65 -10.64
N LEU A 34 2.73 6.73 -9.96
CA LEU A 34 1.86 7.48 -9.04
C LEU A 34 0.64 8.04 -9.76
N CYS A 35 0.81 8.59 -10.96
CA CYS A 35 -0.31 9.10 -11.75
C CYS A 35 -1.28 7.97 -12.16
N LEU A 36 -0.77 6.80 -12.53
CA LEU A 36 -1.59 5.62 -12.82
C LEU A 36 -2.41 5.19 -11.59
N CYS A 37 -1.78 5.07 -10.42
CA CYS A 37 -2.45 4.72 -9.16
C CYS A 37 -3.53 5.76 -8.78
N ALA A 38 -3.23 7.05 -8.95
CA ALA A 38 -4.17 8.13 -8.67
C ALA A 38 -5.37 8.15 -9.66
N ALA A 39 -5.17 7.68 -10.90
CA ALA A 39 -6.23 7.60 -11.90
C ALA A 39 -7.18 6.40 -11.68
N ALA A 40 -6.71 5.36 -10.97
CA ALA A 40 -7.38 4.10 -10.65
C ALA A 40 -8.49 4.25 -9.57
N SER A 41 -9.37 5.23 -9.75
CA SER A 41 -10.50 5.52 -8.85
C SER A 41 -11.53 4.39 -8.77
N GLU A 42 -12.21 4.27 -7.62
CA GLU A 42 -13.33 3.35 -7.40
C GLU A 42 -14.49 3.55 -8.40
N ASP A 43 -14.65 4.77 -8.94
CA ASP A 43 -15.71 5.10 -9.90
C ASP A 43 -15.49 4.46 -11.30
N LEU A 44 -14.35 3.81 -11.56
CA LEU A 44 -14.08 3.12 -12.83
C LEU A 44 -14.60 1.68 -12.88
N PRO A 45 -14.92 1.17 -14.08
CA PRO A 45 -15.07 -0.25 -14.31
C PRO A 45 -13.85 -1.03 -13.78
N VAL A 46 -14.10 -2.22 -13.21
CA VAL A 46 -13.07 -3.06 -12.61
C VAL A 46 -11.94 -3.37 -13.59
N SER A 47 -12.25 -3.60 -14.87
CA SER A 47 -11.28 -3.88 -15.92
C SER A 47 -10.35 -2.70 -16.20
N GLU A 48 -10.87 -1.48 -16.24
CA GLU A 48 -10.08 -0.27 -16.48
C GLU A 48 -9.19 0.06 -15.27
N ARG A 49 -9.74 -0.07 -14.06
CA ARG A 49 -8.95 0.08 -12.83
C ARG A 49 -7.81 -0.93 -12.79
N ARG A 50 -8.10 -2.20 -13.12
CA ARG A 50 -7.09 -3.26 -13.19
C ARG A 50 -6.01 -2.94 -14.22
N ALA A 51 -6.36 -2.51 -15.43
CA ALA A 51 -5.38 -2.17 -16.46
C ALA A 51 -4.42 -1.04 -16.04
N LEU A 52 -4.94 -0.01 -15.35
CA LEU A 52 -4.12 1.07 -14.80
C LEU A 52 -3.16 0.55 -13.72
N THR A 53 -3.65 -0.31 -12.82
CA THR A 53 -2.81 -0.88 -11.78
C THR A 53 -1.76 -1.84 -12.35
N ASP A 54 -2.14 -2.79 -13.21
CA ASP A 54 -1.20 -3.74 -13.85
C ASP A 54 -0.08 -2.99 -14.58
N ARG A 55 -0.40 -1.84 -15.16
CA ARG A 55 0.59 -0.98 -15.82
C ARG A 55 1.52 -0.27 -14.82
N ALA A 56 0.99 0.20 -13.69
CA ALA A 56 1.81 0.75 -12.62
C ALA A 56 2.77 -0.33 -12.08
N THR A 57 2.27 -1.55 -11.89
CA THR A 57 3.05 -2.74 -11.51
C THR A 57 4.20 -2.97 -12.49
N ALA A 58 3.93 -2.97 -13.80
CA ALA A 58 4.95 -3.18 -14.82
C ALA A 58 6.04 -2.08 -14.82
N VAL A 59 5.64 -0.81 -14.66
CA VAL A 59 6.59 0.31 -14.60
C VAL A 59 7.48 0.23 -13.37
N LEU A 60 6.90 -0.05 -12.20
CA LEU A 60 7.67 -0.20 -10.96
C LEU A 60 8.57 -1.43 -11.04
N GLY A 61 8.07 -2.57 -11.54
CA GLY A 61 8.83 -3.79 -11.83
C GLY A 61 10.08 -3.58 -12.68
N GLY A 62 10.05 -2.60 -13.59
CA GLY A 62 11.17 -2.25 -14.47
C GLY A 62 12.23 -1.32 -13.86
N LEU A 63 12.09 -0.88 -12.61
CA LEU A 63 13.07 0.00 -11.97
C LEU A 63 14.40 -0.73 -11.76
N THR A 64 15.48 -0.17 -12.30
CA THR A 64 16.84 -0.69 -12.16
C THR A 64 17.54 -0.20 -10.89
N THR A 65 16.99 0.81 -10.23
CA THR A 65 17.44 1.33 -8.94
C THR A 65 16.29 1.28 -7.93
N PRO A 66 16.58 1.22 -6.62
CA PRO A 66 15.55 1.39 -5.61
C PRO A 66 14.76 2.69 -5.81
N ALA A 67 13.46 2.64 -5.52
CA ALA A 67 12.55 3.77 -5.64
C ALA A 67 12.96 4.91 -4.70
N ARG A 68 12.96 6.12 -5.25
CA ARG A 68 13.21 7.36 -4.51
C ARG A 68 12.10 7.66 -3.52
N HIS A 69 10.88 7.20 -3.80
CA HIS A 69 9.69 7.45 -2.99
C HIS A 69 9.08 6.14 -2.48
N PRO A 70 9.52 5.62 -1.31
CA PRO A 70 9.01 4.36 -0.77
C PRO A 70 7.49 4.35 -0.55
N ALA A 71 6.88 5.52 -0.35
CA ALA A 71 5.42 5.67 -0.25
C ALA A 71 4.66 5.20 -1.50
N ILE A 72 5.33 5.07 -2.64
CA ILE A 72 4.74 4.54 -3.87
C ILE A 72 4.24 3.11 -3.72
N GLY A 73 4.92 2.27 -2.92
CA GLY A 73 4.47 0.90 -2.68
C GLY A 73 3.15 0.83 -1.90
N VAL A 74 2.86 1.81 -1.05
CA VAL A 74 1.56 1.93 -0.36
C VAL A 74 0.46 2.24 -1.38
N LEU A 75 0.67 3.25 -2.22
CA LEU A 75 -0.31 3.70 -3.19
C LEU A 75 -0.58 2.62 -4.25
N TRP A 76 0.47 1.91 -4.64
CA TRP A 76 0.39 0.74 -5.50
C TRP A 76 -0.41 -0.38 -4.85
N SER A 77 -0.16 -0.71 -3.57
CA SER A 77 -0.92 -1.73 -2.84
C SER A 77 -2.40 -1.36 -2.66
N LEU A 78 -2.70 -0.08 -2.44
CA LEU A 78 -4.09 0.40 -2.36
C LEU A 78 -4.81 0.32 -3.71
N ALA A 79 -4.09 0.49 -4.83
CA ALA A 79 -4.64 0.41 -6.17
C ALA A 79 -4.73 -1.03 -6.71
N GLY A 80 -3.79 -1.91 -6.34
CA GLY A 80 -3.61 -3.25 -6.91
C GLY A 80 -3.94 -4.41 -5.98
N GLY A 81 -4.04 -4.12 -4.69
CA GLY A 81 -4.31 -5.08 -3.64
C GLY A 81 -3.06 -5.76 -3.08
N PRO A 82 -3.21 -6.60 -2.04
CA PRO A 82 -2.11 -7.11 -1.23
C PRO A 82 -1.17 -8.07 -1.96
N ARG A 83 -1.65 -8.69 -3.06
CA ARG A 83 -0.97 -9.79 -3.77
C ARG A 83 0.37 -9.39 -4.38
N GLU A 84 0.56 -8.12 -4.69
CA GLU A 84 1.75 -7.66 -5.40
C GLU A 84 2.93 -7.39 -4.47
N TRP A 85 2.70 -7.46 -3.16
CA TRP A 85 3.72 -7.26 -2.14
C TRP A 85 4.70 -8.42 -1.99
N GLY A 86 4.20 -9.65 -2.13
CA GLY A 86 4.88 -10.85 -1.63
C GLY A 86 6.20 -11.24 -2.32
N ASP A 87 6.67 -10.45 -3.28
CA ASP A 87 7.89 -10.75 -4.04
C ASP A 87 9.11 -9.98 -3.49
N GLU A 88 10.29 -10.61 -3.49
CA GLU A 88 11.55 -10.01 -3.01
C GLU A 88 11.87 -8.69 -3.72
N THR A 89 11.38 -8.56 -4.96
CA THR A 89 11.41 -7.38 -5.81
C THR A 89 10.82 -6.13 -5.13
N ALA A 90 9.73 -6.27 -4.37
CA ALA A 90 9.11 -5.15 -3.65
C ALA A 90 10.02 -4.61 -2.52
N GLY A 91 10.77 -5.48 -1.86
CA GLY A 91 11.73 -5.09 -0.81
C GLY A 91 12.94 -4.34 -1.36
N TRP A 92 13.44 -4.77 -2.52
CA TRP A 92 14.49 -4.06 -3.25
C TRP A 92 14.00 -2.69 -3.75
N GLN A 93 12.80 -2.64 -4.34
CA GLN A 93 12.25 -1.41 -4.89
C GLN A 93 11.89 -0.38 -3.83
N LEU A 94 11.43 -0.78 -2.65
CA LEU A 94 11.16 0.18 -1.57
C LEU A 94 12.43 0.66 -0.84
N GLY A 95 13.60 0.27 -1.31
CA GLY A 95 14.88 0.81 -0.90
C GLY A 95 15.24 0.51 0.55
N GLY A 96 14.99 -0.72 1.04
CA GLY A 96 15.59 -1.27 2.27
C GLY A 96 15.45 -0.46 3.57
N THR A 97 14.68 0.65 3.57
CA THR A 97 14.60 1.55 4.73
C THR A 97 13.85 0.86 5.88
N PRO A 98 14.09 1.25 7.14
CA PRO A 98 13.31 0.71 8.26
C PRO A 98 11.80 0.93 8.09
N TRP A 99 11.40 2.04 7.46
CA TRP A 99 10.01 2.32 7.13
C TRP A 99 9.46 1.34 6.09
N ALA A 100 10.16 1.17 4.97
CA ALA A 100 9.80 0.21 3.94
C ALA A 100 9.72 -1.21 4.52
N ARG A 101 10.66 -1.62 5.38
CA ARG A 101 10.61 -2.93 6.06
C ARG A 101 9.35 -3.11 6.91
N SER A 102 9.02 -2.10 7.72
CA SER A 102 7.83 -2.14 8.59
C SER A 102 6.55 -2.22 7.77
N LEU A 103 6.54 -1.47 6.66
CA LEU A 103 5.49 -1.52 5.68
C LEU A 103 5.41 -2.93 5.08
N LEU A 104 6.54 -3.55 4.69
CA LEU A 104 6.54 -4.91 4.12
C LEU A 104 5.92 -5.94 5.06
N LEU A 105 6.24 -5.85 6.34
CA LEU A 105 5.66 -6.72 7.37
C LEU A 105 4.14 -6.52 7.49
N LEU A 106 3.64 -5.28 7.40
CA LEU A 106 2.20 -5.01 7.41
C LEU A 106 1.50 -5.70 6.22
N GLY A 107 2.08 -5.60 5.02
CA GLY A 107 1.59 -6.29 3.82
C GLY A 107 1.61 -7.82 3.96
N THR A 108 2.72 -8.39 4.43
CA THR A 108 2.85 -9.83 4.69
C THR A 108 1.80 -10.32 5.69
N GLY A 109 1.55 -9.58 6.78
CA GLY A 109 0.53 -9.97 7.75
C GLY A 109 -0.89 -10.02 7.15
N LEU A 110 -1.19 -9.16 6.18
CA LEU A 110 -2.46 -9.17 5.45
C LEU A 110 -2.59 -10.42 4.58
N LEU A 111 -1.55 -10.78 3.84
CA LEU A 111 -1.51 -12.00 3.04
C LEU A 111 -1.63 -13.26 3.90
N GLU A 112 -0.96 -13.31 5.06
CA GLU A 112 -1.08 -14.40 6.03
C GLU A 112 -2.53 -14.54 6.54
N SER A 113 -3.20 -13.41 6.80
CA SER A 113 -4.59 -13.36 7.25
C SER A 113 -5.53 -13.91 6.17
N GLU A 114 -5.39 -13.44 4.92
CA GLU A 114 -6.16 -13.91 3.77
C GLU A 114 -5.92 -15.40 3.47
N ALA A 115 -4.73 -15.89 3.76
CA ALA A 115 -4.36 -17.29 3.61
C ALA A 115 -4.80 -18.18 4.80
N GLY A 116 -5.57 -17.64 5.75
CA GLY A 116 -6.08 -18.40 6.90
C GLY A 116 -5.02 -18.76 7.94
N ARG A 117 -3.95 -17.96 8.04
CA ARG A 117 -2.87 -18.12 9.03
C ARG A 117 -2.89 -17.00 10.09
N PRO A 118 -3.94 -16.90 10.92
CA PRO A 118 -4.16 -15.75 11.80
C PRO A 118 -3.08 -15.56 12.86
N VAL A 119 -2.49 -16.64 13.38
CA VAL A 119 -1.41 -16.57 14.38
C VAL A 119 -0.13 -15.96 13.78
N ALA A 120 0.23 -16.38 12.57
CA ALA A 120 1.39 -15.84 11.86
C ALA A 120 1.17 -14.38 11.44
N ALA A 121 -0.04 -14.05 10.99
CA ALA A 121 -0.42 -12.68 10.69
C ALA A 121 -0.27 -11.76 11.91
N GLU A 122 -0.81 -12.17 13.06
CA GLU A 122 -0.76 -11.38 14.30
C GLU A 122 0.68 -11.14 14.76
N ALA A 123 1.55 -12.15 14.68
CA ALA A 123 2.97 -12.00 14.98
C ALA A 123 3.66 -11.01 14.02
N THR A 124 3.36 -11.11 12.73
CA THR A 124 3.92 -10.23 11.69
C THR A 124 3.47 -8.78 11.87
N TYR A 125 2.19 -8.54 12.15
CA TYR A 125 1.67 -7.20 12.45
C TYR A 125 2.33 -6.60 13.70
N ARG A 126 2.63 -7.40 14.74
CA ARG A 126 3.37 -6.89 15.91
C ARG A 126 4.81 -6.49 15.57
N GLU A 127 5.46 -7.12 14.60
CA GLU A 127 6.77 -6.68 14.12
C GLU A 127 6.67 -5.36 13.34
N ALA A 128 5.69 -5.24 12.44
CA ALA A 128 5.40 -3.98 11.74
C ALA A 128 5.14 -2.82 12.72
N LEU A 129 4.30 -3.05 13.73
CA LEU A 129 3.96 -2.04 14.74
C LEU A 129 5.18 -1.57 15.53
N ARG A 130 6.08 -2.48 15.90
CA ARG A 130 7.35 -2.12 16.56
C ARG A 130 8.21 -1.22 15.68
N GLY A 131 8.30 -1.55 14.39
CA GLY A 131 9.05 -0.74 13.43
C GLY A 131 8.45 0.65 13.24
N PHE A 132 7.14 0.75 13.04
CA PHE A 132 6.46 2.05 12.91
C PHE A 132 6.52 2.90 14.19
N ARG A 133 6.40 2.29 15.38
CA ARG A 133 6.60 2.99 16.66
C ARG A 133 8.02 3.53 16.80
N ALA A 134 9.04 2.76 16.43
CA ALA A 134 10.43 3.21 16.48
C ALA A 134 10.69 4.41 15.55
N LEU A 135 9.92 4.53 14.47
CA LEU A 135 9.99 5.63 13.50
C LEU A 135 9.08 6.81 13.84
N GLY A 136 8.18 6.67 14.83
CA GLY A 136 7.15 7.66 15.13
C GLY A 136 6.12 7.82 14.00
N ASP A 137 5.96 6.81 13.13
CA ASP A 137 5.03 6.88 12.00
C ASP A 137 3.59 6.61 12.46
N ARG A 138 2.85 7.69 12.68
CA ARG A 138 1.44 7.64 13.10
C ARG A 138 0.54 6.92 12.11
N TRP A 139 0.80 7.04 10.80
CA TRP A 139 -0.03 6.38 9.79
C TRP A 139 0.20 4.87 9.84
N GLY A 140 1.46 4.43 9.87
CA GLY A 140 1.81 3.02 9.98
C GLY A 140 1.32 2.38 11.28
N ILE A 141 1.41 3.11 12.40
CA ILE A 141 0.87 2.69 13.70
C ILE A 141 -0.64 2.44 13.62
N ALA A 142 -1.42 3.44 13.19
CA ALA A 142 -2.89 3.35 13.15
C ALA A 142 -3.36 2.18 12.25
N ASN A 143 -2.79 2.06 11.06
CA ASN A 143 -3.14 0.97 10.14
C ASN A 143 -2.78 -0.41 10.70
N THR A 144 -1.66 -0.53 11.42
CA THR A 144 -1.26 -1.81 12.00
C THR A 144 -2.10 -2.18 13.22
N LEU A 145 -2.46 -1.20 14.05
CA LEU A 145 -3.36 -1.38 15.20
C LEU A 145 -4.76 -1.81 14.76
N ASP A 146 -5.30 -1.24 13.69
CA ASP A 146 -6.59 -1.65 13.11
C ASP A 146 -6.58 -3.15 12.72
N ARG A 147 -5.51 -3.62 12.07
CA ARG A 147 -5.36 -5.05 11.72
C ARG A 147 -5.24 -5.95 12.94
N LEU A 148 -4.49 -5.53 13.96
CA LEU A 148 -4.36 -6.28 15.21
C LEU A 148 -5.67 -6.33 16.00
N ALA A 149 -6.42 -5.23 16.03
CA ALA A 149 -7.72 -5.16 16.67
C ALA A 149 -8.71 -6.12 15.99
N TYR A 150 -8.75 -6.12 14.66
CA TYR A 150 -9.56 -7.06 13.89
C TYR A 150 -9.20 -8.53 14.21
N ALA A 151 -7.91 -8.87 14.25
CA ALA A 151 -7.46 -10.22 14.60
C ALA A 151 -7.83 -10.63 16.05
N ALA A 152 -7.71 -9.69 17.00
CA ALA A 152 -8.10 -9.90 18.39
C ALA A 152 -9.61 -10.10 18.54
N ASP A 153 -10.42 -9.33 17.81
CA ASP A 153 -11.88 -9.44 17.82
C ASP A 153 -12.34 -10.82 17.30
N LEU A 154 -11.77 -11.28 16.17
CA LEU A 154 -12.02 -12.62 15.63
C LEU A 154 -11.63 -13.75 16.60
N SER A 155 -10.66 -13.49 17.48
CA SER A 155 -10.19 -14.44 18.51
C SER A 155 -10.96 -14.32 19.83
N GLY A 156 -12.02 -13.50 19.89
CA GLY A 156 -12.80 -13.25 21.11
C GLY A 156 -12.13 -12.35 22.15
N ARG A 157 -10.96 -11.78 21.85
CA ARG A 157 -10.20 -10.87 22.74
C ARG A 157 -10.71 -9.42 22.59
N ARG A 158 -12.01 -9.24 22.81
CA ARG A 158 -12.76 -7.99 22.60
C ARG A 158 -12.13 -6.78 23.32
N ALA A 159 -11.69 -6.96 24.56
CA ALA A 159 -11.11 -5.88 25.36
C ALA A 159 -9.76 -5.40 24.78
N GLU A 160 -8.92 -6.33 24.30
CA GLU A 160 -7.66 -5.99 23.64
C GLU A 160 -7.91 -5.27 22.31
N ALA A 161 -8.89 -5.73 21.53
CA ALA A 161 -9.26 -5.09 20.28
C ALA A 161 -9.69 -3.63 20.48
N LEU A 162 -10.52 -3.36 21.49
CA LEU A 162 -10.95 -2.00 21.81
C LEU A 162 -9.77 -1.12 22.24
N ALA A 163 -8.88 -1.62 23.09
CA ALA A 163 -7.70 -0.87 23.50
C ALA A 163 -6.79 -0.49 22.32
N MET A 164 -6.65 -1.37 21.32
CA MET A 164 -5.89 -1.09 20.10
C MET A 164 -6.57 -0.04 19.22
N LEU A 165 -7.90 -0.08 19.11
CA LEU A 165 -8.67 0.92 18.36
C LEU A 165 -8.66 2.30 19.05
N ASP A 166 -8.64 2.33 20.39
CA ASP A 166 -8.52 3.58 21.15
C ASP A 166 -7.12 4.22 21.01
N GLU A 167 -6.09 3.43 20.73
CA GLU A 167 -4.72 3.92 20.50
C GLU A 167 -4.50 4.45 19.06
N ALA A 168 -5.24 3.92 18.08
CA ALA A 168 -5.06 4.20 16.64
C ALA A 168 -5.47 5.64 16.24
#